data_AF-A0AAW1CF52-F1
#
_entry.id   AF-A0AAW1CF52-F1
#
_cell.length_a   1.000
_cell.length_b   1.000
_cell.length_c   1.000
_cell.angle_alpha   90.00
_cell.angle_beta   90.00
_cell.angle_gamma   90.00
#
_symmetry.space_group_name_H-M   'P 1'
#
loop_
_entity.id
_entity.type
_entity.pdbx_description
1 polymer ?
#
loop_
_entity_poly.entity_id
_entity_poly.type
_entity_poly.pdbx_seq_one_letter_code
_entity_poly.pdbx_strand_id
1 'polypeptide(L)'
;MFPLIFRAVRVYAPYITLPAAALIGIIGYNVENWLSDKYTPYQESIKEKRTERLLENGTSNDGSLKEKKFISDTVFDKNLSPSLQDKN
;
A
#
# COMPACT_ATOMS: atom_id res chain seq x y z
N MET A 1 -27.04 51.33 -3.99
CA MET A 1 -26.68 50.64 -2.72
C MET A 1 -26.22 49.21 -2.95
N PHE A 2 -26.96 48.38 -3.69
CA PHE A 2 -26.59 46.98 -3.99
C PHE A 2 -25.22 46.74 -4.66
N PRO A 3 -24.77 47.59 -5.62
CA PRO A 3 -23.45 47.45 -6.24
C PRO A 3 -22.28 47.64 -5.26
N LEU A 4 -22.47 48.47 -4.24
CA LEU A 4 -21.49 48.68 -3.16
C LEU A 4 -21.37 47.44 -2.27
N ILE A 5 -22.50 46.80 -1.97
CA ILE A 5 -22.54 45.57 -1.17
C ILE A 5 -21.82 44.45 -1.93
N PHE A 6 -22.10 44.24 -3.21
CA PHE A 6 -21.41 43.21 -4.00
C PHE A 6 -19.90 43.47 -4.15
N ARG A 7 -19.50 44.74 -4.28
CA ARG A 7 -18.09 45.11 -4.30
C ARG A 7 -17.42 44.79 -2.96
N ALA A 8 -18.06 45.09 -1.84
CA ALA A 8 -17.55 44.76 -0.52
C ALA A 8 -17.43 43.24 -0.33
N VAL A 9 -18.48 42.48 -0.67
CA VAL A 9 -18.47 41.02 -0.60
C VAL A 9 -17.33 40.44 -1.44
N ARG A 10 -17.12 40.90 -2.68
CA ARG A 10 -16.04 40.40 -3.54
C ARG A 10 -14.64 40.64 -2.93
N VAL A 11 -14.44 41.79 -2.30
CA VAL A 11 -13.14 42.14 -1.69
C VAL A 11 -12.90 41.36 -0.41
N TYR A 12 -13.92 41.23 0.45
CA TYR A 12 -13.77 40.61 1.77
C TYR A 12 -14.01 39.11 1.80
N ALA A 13 -14.72 38.54 0.82
CA ALA A 13 -14.98 37.11 0.70
C ALA A 13 -13.72 36.25 0.91
N PRO A 14 -12.60 36.43 0.17
CA PRO A 14 -11.44 35.54 0.34
C PRO A 14 -10.83 35.60 1.74
N TYR A 15 -10.88 36.75 2.41
CA TYR A 15 -10.35 36.92 3.76
C TYR A 15 -11.19 36.22 4.83
N ILE A 16 -12.47 35.96 4.55
CA ILE A 16 -13.39 35.29 5.48
C ILE A 16 -13.51 33.80 5.11
N THR A 17 -13.63 33.49 3.82
CA THR A 17 -13.88 32.13 3.35
C THR A 17 -12.65 31.24 3.50
N LEU A 18 -11.44 31.77 3.30
CA LEU A 18 -10.21 31.00 3.45
C LEU A 18 -10.00 30.50 4.89
N PRO A 19 -10.02 31.34 5.94
CA PRO A 19 -9.90 30.85 7.32
C PRO A 19 -11.08 29.96 7.72
N ALA A 20 -12.30 30.26 7.26
CA ALA A 20 -13.46 29.40 7.52
C ALA A 20 -13.28 28.00 6.90
N ALA A 21 -12.82 27.92 5.65
CA ALA A 21 -12.54 26.66 4.98
C ALA A 21 -11.40 25.88 5.65
N ALA A 22 -10.35 26.58 6.10
CA ALA A 22 -9.27 25.95 6.85
C ALA A 22 -9.76 25.33 8.17
N LEU A 23 -10.61 26.05 8.93
CA LEU A 23 -11.21 25.52 10.16
C LEU A 23 -12.09 24.31 9.90
N ILE A 24 -12.95 24.38 8.88
CA ILE A 24 -13.80 23.25 8.47
C ILE A 24 -12.95 22.06 8.05
N GLY A 25 -11.85 22.27 7.32
CA GLY A 25 -10.91 21.23 6.93
C GLY A 25 -10.24 20.56 8.13
N ILE A 26 -9.79 21.35 9.11
CA ILE A 26 -9.21 20.82 10.35
C ILE A 26 -10.24 19.99 11.13
N ILE A 27 -11.46 20.51 11.29
CA ILE A 27 -12.53 19.79 11.99
C ILE A 27 -12.86 18.50 11.24
N GLY A 28 -13.03 18.58 9.92
CA GLY A 28 -13.31 17.44 9.06
C GLY A 28 -12.23 16.37 9.14
N TYR A 29 -10.94 16.75 9.14
CA TYR A 29 -9.83 15.81 9.31
C TYR A 29 -9.88 15.08 10.66
N ASN A 30 -10.21 15.78 11.75
CA ASN A 30 -10.33 15.16 13.06
C ASN A 30 -11.55 14.23 13.15
N VAL A 31 -12.69 14.63 12.55
CA VAL A 31 -13.90 13.81 12.49
C VAL A 31 -13.69 12.56 11.63
N GLU A 32 -13.07 12.71 10.46
CA GLU A 32 -12.69 11.60 9.59
C GLU A 32 -11.76 10.65 10.35
N ASN A 33 -10.77 11.17 11.10
CA ASN A 33 -9.86 10.34 11.87
C ASN A 33 -10.54 9.59 13.02
N TRP A 34 -11.63 10.12 13.56
CA TRP A 34 -12.42 9.46 14.60
C TRP A 34 -13.39 8.40 14.04
N LEU A 35 -13.98 8.67 12.87
CA LEU A 35 -14.98 7.81 12.26
C LEU A 35 -14.39 6.75 11.33
N SER A 36 -13.27 7.05 10.68
CA SER A 36 -12.60 6.15 9.74
C SER A 36 -11.72 5.18 10.50
N ASP A 37 -12.00 3.89 10.33
CA ASP A 37 -11.14 2.81 10.81
C ASP A 37 -9.87 2.77 9.91
N LYS A 38 -8.89 3.62 10.24
CA LYS A 38 -7.62 3.75 9.49
C LYS A 38 -6.73 2.52 9.53
N TYR A 39 -7.14 1.47 10.26
CA TYR A 39 -6.43 0.20 10.29
C TYR A 39 -6.80 -0.64 9.07
N THR A 40 -6.51 -0.14 7.87
CA THR A 40 -6.27 -1.05 6.75
C THR A 40 -5.00 -1.82 7.10
N PRO A 41 -5.08 -3.14 7.36
CA PRO A 41 -3.90 -3.91 7.68
C PRO A 41 -2.92 -3.77 6.52
N TYR A 42 -1.66 -3.47 6.85
CA TYR A 42 -0.60 -3.36 5.87
C TYR A 42 -0.57 -4.65 5.04
N GLN A 43 -0.84 -4.53 3.75
CA GLN A 43 -0.59 -5.61 2.80
C GLN A 43 0.64 -5.24 2.00
N GLU A 44 1.65 -6.10 2.07
CA GLU A 44 2.84 -5.96 1.25
C GLU A 44 2.48 -5.79 -0.22
N SER A 45 3.22 -4.91 -0.88
CA SER A 45 3.07 -4.72 -2.31
C SER A 45 3.36 -6.03 -3.04
N ILE A 46 2.74 -6.24 -4.21
CA ILE A 46 3.01 -7.43 -5.03
C ILE A 46 4.50 -7.57 -5.34
N LYS A 47 5.20 -6.43 -5.45
CA LYS A 47 6.64 -6.37 -5.65
C LYS A 47 7.40 -6.89 -4.44
N GLU A 48 7.04 -6.44 -3.24
CA GLU A 48 7.61 -6.93 -1.96
C GLU A 48 7.39 -8.43 -1.80
N LYS A 49 6.16 -8.90 -1.98
CA LYS A 49 5.85 -10.35 -1.96
C LYS A 49 6.65 -11.14 -2.99
N ARG A 50 6.95 -10.53 -4.15
CA ARG A 50 7.79 -11.19 -5.18
C ARG A 50 9.25 -11.23 -4.76
N THR A 51 9.78 -10.14 -4.22
CA THR A 51 11.16 -10.10 -3.74
C THR A 51 11.36 -11.02 -2.55
N GLU A 52 10.41 -11.08 -1.62
CA GLU A 52 10.43 -12.01 -0.49
C GLU A 52 10.48 -13.46 -0.98
N ARG A 53 9.60 -13.85 -1.91
CA ARG A 53 9.66 -15.20 -2.52
C ARG A 53 11.00 -15.48 -3.18
N LEU A 54 11.61 -14.51 -3.86
CA LEU A 54 12.91 -14.71 -4.51
C LEU A 54 14.04 -14.86 -3.47
N LEU A 55 13.98 -14.11 -2.37
CA LEU A 55 14.92 -14.22 -1.26
C LEU A 55 14.75 -15.55 -0.52
N GLU A 56 13.53 -15.93 -0.17
CA GLU A 56 13.20 -17.22 0.47
C GLU A 56 13.74 -18.38 -0.36
N ASN A 57 13.48 -18.41 -1.67
CA ASN A 57 13.99 -19.47 -2.56
C ASN A 57 15.53 -19.41 -2.76
N GLY A 58 16.16 -18.25 -2.56
CA GLY A 58 17.61 -18.06 -2.72
C GLY A 58 18.44 -18.38 -1.47
N THR A 59 17.83 -18.40 -0.28
CA THR A 59 18.56 -18.51 1.00
C THR A 59 18.65 -19.96 1.51
N SER A 60 17.95 -20.91 0.90
CA SER A 60 17.71 -22.23 1.51
C SER A 60 18.85 -23.24 1.42
N ASN A 61 20.04 -22.98 0.85
CA ASN A 61 20.86 -24.13 0.43
C ASN A 61 22.39 -23.95 0.29
N ASP A 62 23.07 -23.59 1.38
CA ASP A 62 24.54 -23.59 1.53
C ASP A 62 25.20 -24.99 1.62
N GLY A 63 24.66 -26.01 0.93
CA GLY A 63 25.14 -27.39 1.07
C GLY A 63 25.17 -28.21 -0.21
N SER A 64 26.36 -28.49 -0.74
CA SER A 64 26.65 -29.54 -1.73
C SER A 64 26.21 -29.30 -3.19
N LEU A 65 27.22 -29.29 -4.08
CA LEU A 65 27.16 -29.19 -5.54
C LEU A 65 26.54 -30.43 -6.24
N LYS A 66 25.85 -31.32 -5.50
CA LYS A 66 25.30 -32.58 -6.02
C LYS A 66 23.93 -32.42 -6.67
N GLU A 67 23.17 -31.41 -6.28
CA GLU A 67 21.86 -31.09 -6.83
C GLU A 67 22.02 -29.95 -7.84
N LYS A 68 21.19 -29.91 -8.89
CA LYS A 68 21.18 -28.81 -9.88
C LYS A 68 20.60 -27.53 -9.25
N LYS A 69 21.28 -27.02 -8.21
CA LYS A 69 20.90 -25.89 -7.36
C LYS A 69 20.95 -24.53 -8.05
N PHE A 70 21.44 -24.45 -9.27
CA PHE A 70 21.52 -23.20 -10.03
C PHE A 70 20.19 -22.82 -10.71
N ILE A 71 19.23 -23.76 -10.74
CA ILE A 71 17.88 -23.54 -11.27
C ILE A 71 16.95 -23.53 -10.07
N SER A 72 16.19 -22.45 -9.91
CA SER A 72 15.16 -22.39 -8.86
C SER A 72 14.07 -23.42 -9.15
N ASP A 73 13.61 -24.13 -8.13
CA ASP A 73 12.52 -25.09 -8.24
C ASP A 73 11.31 -24.41 -8.88
N THR A 74 10.93 -24.92 -10.05
CA THR A 74 9.82 -24.37 -10.80
C THR A 74 8.50 -24.82 -10.17
N VAL A 75 7.39 -24.19 -10.58
CA VAL A 75 6.06 -24.58 -10.09
C VAL A 75 5.75 -26.06 -10.35
N PHE A 76 6.39 -26.65 -11.38
CA PHE A 76 6.24 -28.05 -11.73
C PHE A 76 6.96 -29.00 -10.76
N ASP A 77 8.12 -28.58 -10.23
CA ASP A 77 8.90 -29.37 -9.26
C ASP A 77 8.24 -29.35 -7.88
N LYS A 78 7.52 -28.27 -7.55
CA LYS A 78 6.79 -28.11 -6.28
C LYS A 78 5.42 -28.79 -6.26
N ASN A 79 4.81 -29.03 -7.42
CA ASN A 79 3.48 -29.63 -7.56
C ASN A 79 3.54 -30.99 -8.25
N LEU A 80 4.47 -31.85 -7.83
CA LEU A 80 4.58 -33.21 -8.34
C LEU A 80 3.44 -34.07 -7.81
N SER A 81 2.85 -34.88 -8.69
CA SER A 81 1.88 -35.88 -8.29
C SER A 81 2.54 -36.91 -7.35
N PRO A 82 1.77 -37.58 -6.45
CA PRO A 82 2.34 -38.51 -5.48
C PRO A 82 3.19 -39.65 -6.07
N SER A 83 3.02 -39.97 -7.36
CA SER A 83 3.81 -40.97 -8.08
C SER A 83 5.16 -40.48 -8.59
N LEU A 84 5.33 -39.16 -8.73
CA LEU A 84 6.52 -38.50 -9.27
C LEU A 84 7.36 -37.82 -8.17
N GLN A 85 6.93 -37.89 -6.91
CA GLN A 85 7.71 -37.42 -5.78
C GLN A 85 8.89 -38.37 -5.55
N ASP A 86 10.11 -37.85 -5.66
CA ASP A 86 11.31 -38.61 -5.33
C ASP A 86 11.26 -39.02 -3.85
N LYS A 87 11.30 -40.33 -3.58
CA LYS A 87 11.43 -40.88 -2.23
C LYS A 87 12.86 -40.63 -1.73
N ASN A 88 13.11 -39.47 -1.15
CA ASN A 88 14.25 -39.24 -0.25
C ASN A 88 13.80 -39.37 1.20
#